data_AF-A0A1V1HYT4-F1
#
_entry.id   AF-A0A1V1HYT4-F1
#
_cell.length_a   1.000
_cell.length_b   1.000
_cell.length_c   1.000
_cell.angle_alpha   90.00
_cell.angle_beta   90.00
_cell.angle_gamma   90.00
#
_symmetry.space_group_name_H-M   'P 1'
#
loop_
_entity.id
_entity.type
_entity.pdbx_description
1 polymer ?
#
loop_
_entity_poly.entity_id
_entity_poly.type
_entity_poly.pdbx_seq_one_letter_code
_entity_poly.pdbx_strand_id
1 'polypeptide(L)'
;MSTNIKPFYIYTDRNFLYIKNINESAERLANNIYAYSANIDKDNNIHILAIDSIGRVIHFFNNDGVWKKNIIRKCFNSARNIKDMRLYILNDYFNIFVVEKYPLDDNLFKISHLNFNISNYNMFRHTIDKVFKDSSSIYKLNIDELSNIIFQYKTLDVLSRDICDNVIIFNSISRKWITSTPLLRSNQISLNEKNTSSNIKSDIFEYCYSIKYKL
;
A
#
# COMPACT_ATOMS: atom_id res chain seq x y z
N MET A 1 -7.14 -9.05 -27.75
CA MET A 1 -7.69 -10.29 -27.16
C MET A 1 -7.77 -10.07 -25.66
N SER A 2 -8.94 -10.22 -25.03
CA SER A 2 -9.02 -10.12 -23.56
C SER A 2 -8.42 -11.37 -22.95
N THR A 3 -7.17 -11.28 -22.51
CA THR A 3 -6.54 -12.31 -21.68
C THR A 3 -7.18 -12.25 -20.29
N ASN A 4 -8.26 -13.00 -20.10
CA ASN A 4 -8.82 -13.18 -18.77
C ASN A 4 -7.76 -13.86 -17.89
N ILE A 5 -7.36 -13.18 -16.82
CA ILE A 5 -6.47 -13.76 -15.82
C ILE A 5 -7.20 -14.93 -15.17
N LYS A 6 -6.59 -16.12 -15.20
CA LYS A 6 -7.10 -17.27 -14.46
C LYS A 6 -7.13 -16.94 -12.96
N PRO A 7 -8.16 -17.31 -12.21
CA PRO A 7 -8.14 -17.14 -10.76
C PRO A 7 -6.87 -17.73 -10.13
N PHE A 8 -6.26 -16.99 -9.21
CA PHE A 8 -5.01 -17.35 -8.57
C PHE A 8 -4.96 -16.90 -7.11
N TYR A 9 -4.04 -17.50 -6.35
CA TYR A 9 -3.70 -17.08 -5.00
C TYR A 9 -2.20 -16.79 -4.91
N ILE A 10 -1.85 -15.76 -4.15
CA ILE A 10 -0.46 -15.46 -3.79
C ILE A 10 -0.37 -15.60 -2.28
N TYR A 11 0.60 -16.37 -1.80
CA TYR A 11 0.78 -16.63 -0.38
C TYR A 11 2.26 -16.78 -0.05
N THR A 12 2.58 -16.62 1.24
CA THR A 12 3.88 -16.98 1.78
C THR A 12 3.77 -18.22 2.65
N ASP A 13 4.77 -19.11 2.55
CA ASP A 13 4.99 -20.21 3.49
C ASP A 13 6.48 -20.26 3.83
N ARG A 14 6.83 -20.23 5.12
CA ARG A 14 8.23 -20.22 5.60
C ARG A 14 9.14 -19.21 4.87
N ASN A 15 8.65 -17.99 4.65
CA ASN A 15 9.32 -16.90 3.89
C ASN A 15 9.56 -17.18 2.40
N PHE A 16 8.93 -18.21 1.82
CA PHE A 16 8.87 -18.41 0.38
C PHE A 16 7.60 -17.79 -0.16
N LEU A 17 7.71 -17.05 -1.27
CA LEU A 17 6.58 -16.48 -1.98
C LEU A 17 6.15 -17.41 -3.10
N TYR A 18 4.86 -17.74 -3.13
CA TYR A 18 4.26 -18.60 -4.12
C TYR A 18 3.11 -17.89 -4.84
N ILE A 19 2.88 -18.31 -6.08
CA ILE A 19 1.63 -18.06 -6.79
C ILE A 19 1.05 -19.41 -7.24
N LYS A 20 -0.28 -19.55 -7.15
CA LYS A 20 -0.97 -20.77 -7.55
C LYS A 20 -2.25 -20.42 -8.32
N ASN A 21 -2.31 -20.80 -9.58
CA ASN A 21 -3.58 -20.79 -10.33
C ASN A 21 -4.52 -21.87 -9.79
N ILE A 22 -5.82 -21.63 -9.80
CA ILE A 22 -6.81 -22.63 -9.40
C ILE A 22 -6.62 -23.89 -10.24
N ASN A 23 -6.50 -25.05 -9.58
CA ASN A 23 -6.26 -26.38 -10.15
C ASN A 23 -4.86 -26.63 -10.74
N GLU A 24 -3.90 -25.73 -10.58
CA GLU A 24 -2.51 -25.93 -10.99
C GLU A 24 -1.57 -26.08 -9.78
N SER A 25 -0.34 -26.55 -10.03
CA SER A 25 0.71 -26.59 -9.01
C SER A 25 1.13 -25.17 -8.60
N ALA A 26 1.49 -24.99 -7.33
CA ALA A 26 2.05 -23.73 -6.88
C ALA A 26 3.43 -23.50 -7.51
N GLU A 27 3.64 -22.33 -8.09
CA GLU A 27 4.92 -21.86 -8.59
C GLU A 27 5.62 -21.04 -7.50
N ARG A 28 6.89 -21.36 -7.22
CA ARG A 28 7.70 -20.62 -6.25
C ARG A 28 8.38 -19.43 -6.93
N LEU A 29 8.04 -18.22 -6.52
CA LEU A 29 8.59 -16.98 -7.08
C LEU A 29 9.91 -16.55 -6.41
N ALA A 30 9.99 -16.68 -5.09
CA ALA A 30 11.17 -16.26 -4.33
C ALA A 30 11.26 -16.90 -2.95
N ASN A 31 12.43 -16.76 -2.33
CA ASN A 31 12.67 -17.01 -0.92
C ASN A 31 12.97 -15.70 -0.18
N ASN A 32 13.04 -15.78 1.15
CA ASN A 32 13.34 -14.67 2.05
C ASN A 32 12.39 -13.47 1.90
N ILE A 33 11.12 -13.71 1.56
CA ILE A 33 10.09 -12.68 1.49
C ILE A 33 9.45 -12.52 2.86
N TYR A 34 9.41 -11.28 3.35
CA TYR A 34 8.86 -10.94 4.66
C TYR A 34 7.44 -10.36 4.55
N ALA A 35 7.23 -9.46 3.60
CA ALA A 35 5.91 -8.88 3.32
C ALA A 35 5.70 -8.82 1.81
N TYR A 36 4.46 -8.90 1.37
CA TYR A 36 4.09 -8.71 -0.03
C TYR A 36 2.71 -8.08 -0.14
N SER A 37 2.45 -7.49 -1.30
CA SER A 37 1.13 -7.06 -1.72
C SER A 37 1.08 -7.15 -3.24
N ALA A 38 -0.07 -7.52 -3.77
CA ALA A 38 -0.25 -7.72 -5.20
C ALA A 38 -1.48 -6.99 -5.70
N ASN A 39 -1.40 -6.56 -6.95
CA ASN A 39 -2.47 -5.85 -7.63
C ASN A 39 -2.39 -6.10 -9.14
N ILE A 40 -3.47 -5.81 -9.85
CA ILE A 40 -3.59 -6.01 -11.29
C ILE A 40 -3.67 -4.63 -11.95
N ASP A 41 -2.88 -4.40 -12.99
CA ASP A 41 -2.91 -3.14 -13.73
C ASP A 41 -4.08 -3.06 -14.73
N LYS A 42 -4.18 -1.95 -15.44
CA LYS A 42 -5.21 -1.70 -16.46
C LYS A 42 -5.14 -2.68 -17.65
N ASP A 43 -3.96 -3.26 -17.87
CA ASP A 43 -3.64 -4.17 -18.98
C ASP A 43 -3.79 -5.64 -18.57
N ASN A 44 -4.30 -5.90 -17.35
CA ASN A 44 -4.46 -7.22 -16.75
C ASN A 44 -3.13 -7.93 -16.45
N ASN A 45 -2.05 -7.19 -16.20
CA ASN A 45 -0.80 -7.74 -15.70
C ASN A 45 -0.86 -7.84 -14.18
N ILE A 46 -0.44 -8.99 -13.66
CA ILE A 46 -0.29 -9.21 -12.22
C ILE A 46 1.06 -8.64 -11.78
N HIS A 47 1.01 -7.75 -10.79
CA HIS A 47 2.18 -7.22 -10.14
C HIS A 47 2.21 -7.60 -8.67
N ILE A 48 3.37 -8.05 -8.20
CA ILE A 48 3.60 -8.39 -6.80
C ILE A 48 4.78 -7.57 -6.33
N LEU A 49 4.53 -6.70 -5.35
CA LEU A 49 5.59 -5.98 -4.67
C LEU A 49 5.85 -6.67 -3.34
N ALA A 50 7.12 -6.94 -3.07
CA ALA A 50 7.54 -7.62 -1.87
C ALA A 50 8.68 -6.88 -1.18
N ILE A 51 8.81 -7.12 0.12
CA ILE A 51 9.96 -6.72 0.92
C ILE A 51 10.64 -7.99 1.41
N ASP A 52 11.93 -8.12 1.11
CA ASP A 52 12.71 -9.25 1.60
C ASP A 52 13.15 -9.07 3.07
N SER A 53 13.70 -10.14 3.64
CA SER A 53 14.13 -10.18 5.05
C SER A 53 15.17 -9.12 5.43
N ILE A 54 15.90 -8.57 4.45
CA ILE A 54 16.91 -7.51 4.66
C ILE A 54 16.40 -6.12 4.28
N GLY A 55 15.11 -5.98 3.95
CA GLY A 55 14.43 -4.71 3.72
C GLY A 55 14.55 -4.14 2.31
N ARG A 56 14.84 -4.96 1.29
CA ARG A 56 14.81 -4.57 -0.12
C ARG A 56 13.42 -4.72 -0.71
N VAL A 57 13.01 -3.73 -1.49
CA VAL A 57 11.79 -3.77 -2.29
C VAL A 57 12.08 -4.52 -3.59
N ILE A 58 11.22 -5.49 -3.91
CA ILE A 58 11.34 -6.37 -5.07
C ILE A 58 10.01 -6.35 -5.82
N HIS A 59 10.07 -6.14 -7.13
CA HIS A 59 8.94 -6.26 -8.03
C HIS A 59 8.98 -7.61 -8.75
N PHE A 60 7.90 -8.39 -8.64
CA PHE A 60 7.64 -9.53 -9.50
C PHE A 60 6.52 -9.19 -10.47
N PHE A 61 6.72 -9.54 -11.73
CA PHE A 61 5.74 -9.34 -12.79
C PHE A 61 5.79 -10.51 -13.76
N ASN A 62 4.64 -10.84 -14.33
CA ASN A 62 4.56 -11.84 -15.38
C ASN A 62 4.75 -11.16 -16.74
N ASN A 63 5.68 -11.69 -17.54
CA ASN A 63 5.91 -11.23 -18.90
C ASN A 63 5.85 -12.44 -19.82
N ASP A 64 4.79 -12.54 -20.62
CA ASP A 64 4.57 -13.63 -21.58
C ASP A 64 4.58 -15.02 -20.92
N GLY A 65 3.94 -15.14 -19.75
CA GLY A 65 3.86 -16.39 -18.99
C GLY A 65 5.06 -16.64 -18.08
N VAL A 66 6.14 -15.85 -18.19
CA VAL A 66 7.34 -16.02 -17.37
C VAL A 66 7.40 -14.97 -16.27
N TRP A 67 7.53 -15.41 -15.03
CA TRP A 67 7.76 -14.53 -13.89
C TRP A 67 9.16 -13.94 -13.91
N LYS A 68 9.23 -12.61 -13.94
CA LYS A 68 10.46 -11.83 -13.80
C LYS A 68 10.52 -11.22 -12.41
N LYS A 69 11.75 -11.10 -11.90
CA LYS A 69 12.06 -10.51 -10.59
C LYS A 69 12.99 -9.32 -10.81
N ASN A 70 12.64 -8.16 -10.28
CA ASN A 70 13.51 -6.99 -10.25
C ASN A 70 13.70 -6.48 -8.81
N ILE A 71 14.96 -6.39 -8.37
CA ILE A 71 15.31 -5.82 -7.06
C ILE A 71 15.47 -4.31 -7.25
N ILE A 72 14.61 -3.52 -6.62
CA ILE A 72 14.57 -2.06 -6.80
C ILE A 72 15.66 -1.40 -5.95
N ARG A 73 15.50 -1.44 -4.62
CA ARG A 73 16.41 -0.81 -3.65
C ARG A 73 16.14 -1.29 -2.23
N LYS A 74 17.15 -1.19 -1.35
CA LYS A 74 16.96 -1.29 0.10
C LYS A 74 16.25 -0.04 0.65
N CYS A 75 15.06 -0.22 1.19
CA CYS A 75 14.25 0.85 1.79
C CYS A 75 14.13 0.74 3.30
N PHE A 76 14.24 -0.46 3.85
CA PHE A 76 14.03 -0.73 5.26
C PHE A 76 15.31 -1.29 5.87
N ASN A 77 15.63 -0.85 7.09
CA ASN A 77 16.79 -1.37 7.82
C ASN A 77 16.54 -2.76 8.37
N SER A 78 15.28 -3.04 8.74
CA SER A 78 14.82 -4.31 9.24
C SER A 78 13.39 -4.55 8.78
N ALA A 79 13.10 -5.74 8.28
CA ALA A 79 11.74 -6.12 7.94
C ALA A 79 10.90 -6.51 9.18
N ARG A 80 11.54 -6.83 10.32
CA ARG A 80 10.90 -7.38 11.53
C ARG A 80 9.74 -6.54 12.09
N ASN A 81 9.79 -5.23 11.86
CA ASN A 81 8.79 -4.30 12.38
C ASN A 81 7.62 -4.09 11.40
N ILE A 82 7.72 -4.59 10.17
CA ILE A 82 6.65 -4.47 9.17
C ILE A 82 5.46 -5.32 9.61
N LYS A 83 4.27 -4.72 9.61
CA LYS A 83 3.00 -5.34 10.02
C LYS A 83 1.97 -5.41 8.89
N ASP A 84 2.03 -4.48 7.96
CA ASP A 84 1.12 -4.44 6.80
C ASP A 84 1.84 -3.81 5.60
N MET A 85 1.43 -4.21 4.40
CA MET A 85 1.91 -3.68 3.13
C MET A 85 0.75 -3.68 2.13
N ARG A 86 0.50 -2.53 1.50
CA ARG A 86 -0.57 -2.39 0.50
C ARG A 86 -0.06 -1.74 -0.77
N LEU A 87 -0.44 -2.31 -1.90
CA LEU A 87 -0.10 -1.83 -3.24
C LEU A 87 -1.32 -1.25 -3.95
N TYR A 88 -1.21 0.00 -4.43
CA TYR A 88 -2.14 0.61 -5.37
C TYR A 88 -1.42 0.98 -6.67
N ILE A 89 -2.07 0.76 -7.80
CA ILE A 89 -1.58 1.15 -9.12
C ILE A 89 -2.46 2.31 -9.60
N LEU A 90 -1.88 3.51 -9.70
CA LEU A 90 -2.59 4.73 -10.08
C LEU A 90 -1.79 5.48 -11.15
N ASN A 91 -2.42 5.74 -12.30
CA ASN A 91 -1.82 6.44 -13.43
C ASN A 91 -0.46 5.87 -13.86
N ASP A 92 -0.35 4.55 -13.94
CA ASP A 92 0.87 3.79 -14.28
C ASP A 92 2.01 3.87 -13.24
N TYR A 93 1.69 4.29 -12.01
CA TYR A 93 2.64 4.27 -10.91
C TYR A 93 2.18 3.38 -9.77
N PHE A 94 3.17 2.82 -9.10
CA PHE A 94 3.06 1.98 -7.94
C PHE A 94 3.12 2.86 -6.70
N ASN A 95 2.09 2.73 -5.85
CA ASN A 95 1.96 3.40 -4.56
C ASN A 95 1.93 2.31 -3.49
N ILE A 96 3.02 2.14 -2.77
CA ILE A 96 3.13 1.14 -1.71
C ILE A 96 3.06 1.83 -0.36
N PHE A 97 2.11 1.43 0.47
CA PHE A 97 2.05 1.82 1.88
C PHE A 97 2.59 0.68 2.73
N VAL A 98 3.62 0.96 3.52
CA VAL A 98 4.26 -0.01 4.42
C VAL A 98 4.10 0.47 5.85
N VAL A 99 3.57 -0.39 6.71
CA VAL A 99 3.31 -0.12 8.12
C VAL A 99 4.40 -0.76 8.97
N GLU A 100 5.19 0.06 9.65
CA GLU A 100 6.22 -0.36 10.60
C GLU A 100 5.75 -0.06 12.03
N LYS A 101 5.69 -1.07 12.90
CA LYS A 101 5.39 -0.89 14.32
C LYS A 101 6.61 -0.35 15.06
N TYR A 102 6.44 0.65 15.94
CA TYR A 102 7.52 1.08 16.81
C TYR A 102 7.85 0.00 17.85
N PRO A 103 9.13 -0.25 18.16
CA PRO A 103 9.50 -1.32 19.10
C PRO A 103 9.01 -1.14 20.54
N LEU A 104 8.73 0.10 20.96
CA LEU A 104 8.48 0.47 22.36
C LEU A 104 7.04 0.89 22.64
N ASP A 105 6.16 0.89 21.64
CA ASP A 105 4.76 1.29 21.79
C ASP A 105 3.88 0.46 20.85
N ASP A 106 2.91 -0.24 21.44
CA ASP A 106 2.03 -1.14 20.70
C ASP A 106 1.04 -0.44 19.78
N ASN A 107 0.74 0.82 20.07
CA ASN A 107 -0.20 1.66 19.33
C ASN A 107 0.49 2.68 18.43
N LEU A 108 1.82 2.74 18.42
CA LEU A 108 2.56 3.68 17.58
C LEU A 108 3.15 3.00 16.34
N PHE A 109 2.92 3.63 15.19
CA PHE A 109 3.31 3.13 13.89
C PHE A 109 4.00 4.22 13.06
N LYS A 110 4.86 3.77 12.17
CA LYS A 110 5.48 4.56 11.10
C LYS A 110 4.93 4.05 9.78
N ILE A 111 4.50 4.96 8.92
CA ILE A 111 3.95 4.62 7.61
C ILE A 111 4.89 5.16 6.54
N SER A 112 5.38 4.29 5.67
CA SER A 112 6.19 4.67 4.51
C SER A 112 5.34 4.56 3.24
N HIS A 113 5.19 5.66 2.51
CA HIS A 113 4.66 5.65 1.15
C HIS A 113 5.82 5.62 0.16
N LEU A 114 5.89 4.55 -0.65
CA LEU A 114 6.83 4.41 -1.76
C LEU A 114 6.09 4.66 -3.07
N ASN A 115 6.62 5.55 -3.91
CA ASN A 115 6.02 5.92 -5.19
C ASN A 115 7.05 5.78 -6.32
N PHE A 116 6.75 4.97 -7.33
CA PHE A 116 7.62 4.80 -8.50
C PHE A 116 6.86 4.32 -9.74
N ASN A 117 7.49 4.47 -10.90
CA ASN A 117 7.01 3.93 -12.17
C ASN A 117 7.91 2.76 -12.59
N ILE A 118 7.34 1.73 -13.22
CA ILE A 118 8.08 0.53 -13.66
C ILE A 118 9.00 0.76 -14.87
N SER A 119 8.84 1.86 -15.61
CA SER A 119 9.68 2.22 -16.75
C SER A 119 11.12 2.55 -16.36
N ASN A 120 11.32 3.11 -15.16
CA ASN A 120 12.65 3.54 -14.70
C ASN A 120 12.97 3.14 -13.25
N TYR A 121 11.99 2.62 -12.50
CA TYR A 121 12.14 2.25 -11.09
C TYR A 121 12.68 3.37 -10.17
N ASN A 122 12.54 4.63 -10.59
CA ASN A 122 12.93 5.77 -9.76
C ASN A 122 11.90 5.93 -8.63
N MET A 123 12.35 5.70 -7.40
CA MET A 123 11.47 5.57 -6.25
C MET A 123 11.63 6.73 -5.28
N PHE A 124 10.49 7.38 -5.02
CA PHE A 124 10.32 8.36 -3.97
C PHE A 124 9.77 7.68 -2.73
N ARG A 125 10.30 8.07 -1.57
CA ARG A 125 9.77 7.63 -0.26
C ARG A 125 9.35 8.85 0.54
N HIS A 126 8.14 8.81 1.05
CA HIS A 126 7.67 9.70 2.10
C HIS A 126 7.40 8.90 3.36
N THR A 127 7.71 9.47 4.51
CA THR A 127 7.50 8.82 5.82
C THR A 127 6.57 9.69 6.65
N ILE A 128 5.60 9.04 7.29
CA ILE A 128 4.70 9.62 8.28
C ILE A 128 5.01 8.90 9.59
N ASP A 129 5.63 9.62 10.51
CA ASP A 129 6.03 9.09 11.82
C ASP A 129 4.94 9.31 12.87
N LYS A 130 5.01 8.56 13.97
CA LYS A 130 4.13 8.70 15.15
C LYS A 130 2.62 8.57 14.85
N VAL A 131 2.26 7.70 13.90
CA VAL A 131 0.87 7.36 13.62
C VAL A 131 0.31 6.52 14.77
N PHE A 132 -0.71 7.03 15.43
CA PHE A 132 -1.36 6.36 16.54
C PHE A 132 -2.52 5.50 16.05
N LYS A 133 -2.52 4.22 16.41
CA LYS A 133 -3.62 3.29 16.17
C LYS A 133 -4.68 3.47 17.26
N ASP A 134 -5.88 3.84 16.85
CA ASP A 134 -7.05 3.83 17.73
C ASP A 134 -7.81 2.50 17.63
N SER A 135 -8.97 2.42 18.27
CA SER A 135 -9.84 1.22 18.24
C SER A 135 -10.34 0.83 16.84
N SER A 136 -10.21 1.71 15.84
CA SER A 136 -10.75 1.50 14.49
C SER A 136 -9.68 1.05 13.50
N SER A 137 -8.59 1.81 13.36
CA SER A 137 -7.64 1.65 12.27
C SER A 137 -6.32 2.36 12.55
N ILE A 138 -5.25 1.94 11.89
CA ILE A 138 -3.94 2.63 11.93
C ILE A 138 -4.01 3.91 11.08
N TYR A 139 -4.66 3.81 9.93
CA TYR A 139 -4.93 4.93 9.02
C TYR A 139 -6.14 4.57 8.14
N LYS A 140 -6.73 5.58 7.51
CA LYS A 140 -7.72 5.42 6.44
C LYS A 140 -7.18 6.02 5.15
N LEU A 141 -7.41 5.32 4.05
CA LEU A 141 -7.08 5.75 2.71
C LEU A 141 -8.35 5.97 1.90
N ASN A 142 -8.36 7.01 1.07
CA ASN A 142 -9.34 7.21 0.02
C ASN A 142 -8.64 7.68 -1.26
N ILE A 143 -9.21 7.37 -2.42
CA ILE A 143 -8.75 7.86 -3.71
C ILE A 143 -9.86 8.74 -4.27
N ASP A 144 -9.53 9.99 -4.58
CA ASP A 144 -10.50 10.91 -5.18
C ASP A 144 -10.64 10.69 -6.70
N GLU A 145 -11.58 11.42 -7.32
CA GLU A 145 -11.86 11.34 -8.76
C GLU A 145 -10.65 11.74 -9.64
N LEU A 146 -9.70 12.48 -9.07
CA LEU A 146 -8.45 12.89 -9.73
C LEU A 146 -7.29 11.92 -9.42
N SER A 147 -7.60 10.76 -8.86
CA SER A 147 -6.63 9.74 -8.42
C SER A 147 -5.64 10.22 -7.35
N ASN A 148 -5.93 11.32 -6.64
CA ASN A 148 -5.14 11.72 -5.49
C ASN A 148 -5.42 10.79 -4.32
N ILE A 149 -4.40 10.54 -3.51
CA ILE A 149 -4.54 9.69 -2.33
C ILE A 149 -4.76 10.59 -1.11
N ILE A 150 -5.95 10.49 -0.51
CA ILE A 150 -6.29 11.13 0.75
C ILE A 150 -5.92 10.17 1.87
N PHE A 151 -4.96 10.58 2.70
CA PHE A 151 -4.45 9.78 3.82
C PHE A 151 -4.86 10.43 5.13
N GLN A 152 -5.69 9.72 5.88
CA GLN A 152 -6.19 10.15 7.18
C GLN A 152 -5.57 9.30 8.28
N TYR A 153 -5.08 9.93 9.33
CA TYR A 153 -4.41 9.25 10.43
C TYR A 153 -4.51 10.04 11.72
N LYS A 154 -4.22 9.37 12.83
CA LYS A 154 -4.22 9.97 14.15
C LYS A 154 -2.80 10.11 14.68
N THR A 155 -2.55 11.12 15.48
CA THR A 155 -1.31 11.30 16.24
C THR A 155 -1.65 11.57 17.70
N LEU A 156 -0.76 11.17 18.61
CA LEU A 156 -0.87 11.56 20.01
C LEU A 156 -0.08 12.86 20.22
N ASP A 157 -0.75 13.93 20.66
CA ASP A 157 -0.05 15.12 21.12
C ASP A 157 0.61 14.83 22.47
N VAL A 158 1.91 15.03 22.54
CA VAL A 158 2.72 14.73 23.73
C VAL A 158 2.35 15.64 24.90
N LEU A 159 1.92 16.87 24.62
CA LEU A 159 1.65 17.88 25.65
C LEU A 159 0.25 17.74 26.24
N SER A 160 -0.77 17.67 25.39
CA SER A 160 -2.17 17.54 25.82
C SER A 160 -2.58 16.09 26.11
N ARG A 161 -1.83 15.10 25.61
CA ARG A 161 -2.24 13.68 25.52
C ARG A 161 -3.50 13.46 24.68
N ASP A 162 -3.92 14.47 23.92
CA ASP A 162 -5.07 14.35 23.04
C ASP A 162 -4.70 13.64 21.74
N ILE A 163 -5.69 12.96 21.18
CA ILE A 163 -5.60 12.35 19.86
C ILE A 163 -5.96 13.42 18.83
N CYS A 164 -5.04 13.73 17.93
CA CYS A 164 -5.27 14.67 16.83
C CYS A 164 -5.53 13.92 15.53
N ASP A 165 -6.63 14.27 14.87
CA ASP A 165 -6.91 13.84 13.50
C ASP A 165 -6.12 14.66 12.48
N ASN A 166 -5.46 13.95 11.58
CA ASN A 166 -4.64 14.53 10.52
C ASN A 166 -5.09 14.02 9.16
N VAL A 167 -5.02 14.91 8.17
CA VAL A 167 -5.28 14.59 6.76
C VAL A 167 -4.16 15.18 5.91
N ILE A 168 -3.59 14.34 5.05
CA ILE A 168 -2.63 14.77 4.02
C ILE A 168 -3.04 14.19 2.68
N ILE A 169 -2.72 14.89 1.59
CA ILE A 169 -3.13 14.50 0.24
C ILE A 169 -1.89 14.30 -0.61
N PHE A 170 -1.74 13.12 -1.20
CA PHE A 170 -0.75 12.88 -2.23
C PHE A 170 -1.33 13.26 -3.58
N ASN A 171 -0.80 14.34 -4.16
CA ASN A 171 -1.23 14.81 -5.46
C ASN A 171 -0.65 13.92 -6.57
N SER A 172 -1.53 13.27 -7.33
CA SER A 172 -1.18 12.24 -8.32
C SER A 172 -0.41 12.79 -9.53
N ILE A 173 -0.54 14.08 -9.82
CA ILE A 173 0.12 14.77 -10.94
C ILE A 173 1.53 15.19 -10.54
N SER A 174 1.65 15.97 -9.46
CA SER A 174 2.94 16.50 -8.98
C SER A 174 3.78 15.49 -8.21
N ARG A 175 3.18 14.38 -7.79
CA ARG A 175 3.81 13.31 -6.98
C ARG A 175 4.32 13.81 -5.63
N LYS A 176 3.65 14.81 -5.05
CA LYS A 176 4.02 15.43 -3.77
C LYS A 176 2.89 15.30 -2.76
N TRP A 177 3.29 15.17 -1.50
CA TRP A 177 2.37 15.27 -0.37
C TRP A 177 2.09 16.74 -0.05
N ILE A 178 0.83 17.06 0.16
CA ILE A 178 0.34 18.38 0.53
C ILE A 178 -0.40 18.22 1.86
N THR A 179 0.02 18.98 2.87
CA THR A 179 -0.71 19.11 4.13
C THR A 179 -1.90 20.02 3.90
N SER A 180 -3.12 19.60 4.27
CA SER A 180 -4.25 20.52 4.29
C SER A 180 -3.98 21.61 5.32
N THR A 181 -3.72 22.84 4.87
CA THR A 181 -3.57 23.98 5.77
C THR A 181 -4.89 24.24 6.51
N PRO A 182 -4.86 24.66 7.79
CA PRO A 182 -6.08 24.86 8.58
C PRO A 182 -7.05 25.90 8.02
N LEU A 183 -6.62 26.73 7.05
CA LEU A 183 -7.44 27.76 6.40
C LEU A 183 -8.56 27.20 5.51
N LEU A 184 -8.57 25.90 5.21
CA LEU A 184 -9.67 25.22 4.54
C LEU A 184 -10.77 24.73 5.50
N ARG A 185 -10.68 25.03 6.82
CA ARG A 185 -11.73 24.68 7.80
C ARG A 185 -13.01 25.53 7.70
N SER A 186 -13.05 26.63 6.94
CA SER A 186 -14.23 27.51 6.87
C SER A 186 -15.25 27.14 5.80
N ASN A 187 -14.89 26.30 4.81
CA ASN A 187 -15.88 25.61 4.01
C ASN A 187 -16.04 24.23 4.59
N GLN A 188 -17.04 24.10 5.47
CA GLN A 188 -17.64 22.83 5.83
C GLN A 188 -17.85 22.00 4.55
N ILE A 189 -16.90 21.13 4.22
CA ILE A 189 -17.30 19.82 3.75
C ILE A 189 -17.91 19.20 5.00
N SER A 190 -19.22 19.43 5.18
CA SER A 190 -20.06 18.61 6.02
C SER A 190 -19.99 17.21 5.42
N LEU A 191 -18.90 16.51 5.72
CA LEU A 191 -18.84 15.06 5.63
C LEU A 191 -19.82 14.59 6.69
N ASN A 192 -21.09 14.52 6.30
CA ASN A 192 -22.11 13.81 7.05
C ASN A 192 -21.48 12.48 7.47
N GLU A 193 -21.28 12.31 8.77
CA GLU A 193 -20.70 11.12 9.41
C GLU A 193 -21.43 9.82 9.07
N LYS A 194 -22.50 9.89 8.27
CA LYS A 194 -23.34 8.78 7.88
C LYS A 194 -22.99 8.09 6.56
N ASN A 195 -22.05 8.57 5.73
CA ASN A 195 -21.85 7.91 4.41
C ASN A 195 -20.49 8.02 3.71
N THR A 196 -19.38 8.40 4.37
CA THR A 196 -18.05 8.17 3.76
C THR A 196 -17.53 6.79 4.12
N SER A 197 -18.19 5.76 3.59
CA SER A 197 -17.53 4.48 3.39
C SER A 197 -16.23 4.75 2.63
N SER A 198 -15.09 4.32 3.18
CA SER A 198 -13.86 4.34 2.39
C SER A 198 -14.13 3.61 1.08
N ASN A 199 -13.88 4.26 -0.07
CA ASN A 199 -14.01 3.62 -1.37
C ASN A 199 -12.94 2.53 -1.56
N ILE A 200 -11.93 2.53 -0.69
CA ILE A 200 -11.01 1.41 -0.50
C ILE A 200 -11.61 0.55 0.60
N LYS A 201 -12.32 -0.52 0.21
CA LYS A 201 -12.77 -1.52 1.17
C LYS A 201 -11.59 -1.90 2.06
N SER A 202 -11.83 -1.92 3.37
CA SER A 202 -10.92 -2.50 4.35
C SER A 202 -10.90 -4.01 4.14
N ASP A 203 -10.39 -4.46 3.00
CA ASP A 203 -10.19 -5.88 2.70
C ASP A 203 -8.96 -6.32 3.48
N ILE A 204 -9.20 -6.58 4.77
CA ILE A 204 -8.41 -7.50 5.57
C ILE A 204 -8.71 -8.86 4.96
N PHE A 205 -8.03 -9.27 3.89
CA PHE A 205 -7.72 -10.66 3.54
C PHE A 205 -6.93 -10.67 2.22
N GLU A 206 -5.70 -11.19 2.29
CA GLU A 206 -5.01 -12.20 1.46
C GLU A 206 -5.61 -12.74 0.13
N TYR A 207 -6.59 -12.09 -0.47
CA TYR A 207 -7.19 -12.48 -1.73
C TYR A 207 -7.09 -11.32 -2.70
N CYS A 208 -6.21 -11.43 -3.69
CA CYS A 208 -6.30 -10.63 -4.90
C CYS A 208 -7.55 -11.07 -5.69
N TYR A 209 -8.73 -10.66 -5.24
CA TYR A 209 -9.85 -10.52 -6.17
C TYR A 209 -9.47 -9.37 -7.10
N SER A 210 -9.60 -9.58 -8.41
CA SER A 210 -9.38 -8.53 -9.41
C SER A 210 -10.42 -7.42 -9.20
N ILE A 211 -10.14 -6.45 -8.34
CA ILE A 211 -11.03 -5.30 -8.15
C ILE A 211 -10.67 -4.29 -9.23
N LYS A 212 -11.42 -4.33 -10.34
CA LYS A 212 -11.51 -3.20 -11.26
C LYS A 212 -12.18 -2.05 -10.49
N TYR A 213 -11.41 -1.06 -10.09
CA TYR A 213 -11.99 0.22 -9.68
C TYR A 213 -12.61 0.84 -10.93
N LYS A 214 -13.94 0.94 -10.98
CA LYS A 214 -14.60 1.84 -11.92
C LYS A 214 -14.29 3.25 -11.45
N LEU A 215 -13.54 4.00 -12.26
CA LEU A 215 -13.59 5.46 -12.26
C LEU A 215 -15.00 5.91 -12.65
#